data_AF-A0A1W2GF62-F1
#
_entry.id   AF-A0A1W2GF62-F1
#
_cell.length_a   1.000
_cell.length_b   1.000
_cell.length_c   1.000
_cell.angle_alpha   90.00
_cell.angle_beta   90.00
_cell.angle_gamma   90.00
#
_symmetry.space_group_name_H-M   'P 1'
#
loop_
_entity.id
_entity.type
_entity.pdbx_description
1 polymer ?
#
loop_
_entity_poly.entity_id
_entity_poly.type
_entity_poly.pdbx_seq_one_letter_code
_entity_poly.pdbx_strand_id
1 'polypeptide(L)'
;MIQRNISSYLPIIYLFTVLLSIFIIHLGEVIGAHYYQIEIRNIDKNKKKASFKKTKKKAISKISENETLKADTVLVSTEELSTSKDSIKMEAATVSDSDFISNLIGEYHSKWKNSKGRISRTDVVIRYYKKNKDEDRVYKLRDLGFYIHERPAEDDFDDYESNAIFYGDSIKREDLILIAHNLIQNGVKLQSLTLSKFHAAWKAHSVEIGTDTTALGEKPLTLATLRKKWESM
;
A
#
# COMPACT_ATOMS: atom_id res chain seq x y z
N MET A 1 11.24 -7.42 66.83
CA MET A 1 10.13 -7.63 65.89
C MET A 1 9.74 -6.27 65.32
N ILE A 2 10.32 -5.88 64.18
CA ILE A 2 10.10 -4.56 63.56
C ILE A 2 9.05 -4.75 62.46
N GLN A 3 7.77 -4.62 62.81
CA GLN A 3 6.72 -4.42 61.81
C GLN A 3 6.82 -2.98 61.30
N ARG A 4 7.62 -2.78 60.24
CA ARG A 4 7.68 -1.50 59.52
C ARG A 4 6.34 -1.27 58.83
N ASN A 5 5.76 -0.09 59.06
CA ASN A 5 4.54 0.42 58.43
C ASN A 5 4.71 0.51 56.90
N ILE A 6 4.46 -0.60 56.19
CA ILE A 6 4.43 -0.62 54.72
C ILE A 6 3.15 0.07 54.20
N SER A 7 2.10 0.11 55.00
CA SER A 7 0.78 0.64 54.63
C SER A 7 0.79 2.12 54.22
N SER A 8 1.60 2.96 54.86
CA SER A 8 1.62 4.41 54.60
C SER A 8 2.19 4.81 53.23
N TYR A 9 2.92 3.91 52.56
CA TYR A 9 3.58 4.20 51.27
C TYR A 9 2.80 3.66 50.07
N LEU A 10 1.80 2.82 50.27
CA LEU A 10 0.95 2.28 49.20
C LEU A 10 0.36 3.34 48.27
N PRO A 11 -0.21 4.47 48.73
CA PRO A 11 -0.75 5.49 47.82
C PRO A 11 0.34 6.18 47.00
N ILE A 12 1.53 6.37 47.58
CA ILE A 12 2.68 6.98 46.89
C ILE A 12 3.20 6.06 45.79
N ILE A 13 3.30 4.76 46.08
CA ILE A 13 3.70 3.75 45.09
C ILE A 13 2.68 3.71 43.95
N TYR A 14 1.37 3.74 44.25
CA TYR A 14 0.33 3.70 43.23
C TYR A 14 0.32 4.96 42.34
N LEU A 15 0.55 6.14 42.93
CA LEU A 15 0.70 7.38 42.16
C LEU A 15 1.90 7.27 41.22
N PHE A 16 3.03 6.75 41.71
CA PHE A 16 4.25 6.61 40.91
C PHE A 16 4.07 5.62 39.76
N THR A 17 3.40 4.49 39.97
CA THR A 17 3.15 3.51 38.90
C THR A 17 2.24 4.05 37.81
N VAL A 18 1.20 4.83 38.18
CA VAL A 18 0.31 5.50 37.21
C VAL A 18 1.07 6.58 36.42
N LEU A 19 1.89 7.38 37.07
CA LEU A 19 2.70 8.39 36.36
C LEU A 19 3.73 7.74 35.43
N LEU A 20 4.36 6.64 35.87
CA LEU A 20 5.32 5.90 35.06
C LEU A 20 4.65 5.26 33.83
N SER A 21 3.43 4.72 33.95
CA SER A 21 2.73 4.13 32.80
C SER A 21 2.35 5.19 31.76
N ILE A 22 1.86 6.36 32.19
CA ILE A 22 1.57 7.50 31.31
C ILE A 22 2.86 7.95 30.61
N PHE A 23 3.96 8.05 31.35
CA PHE A 23 5.26 8.42 30.78
C PHE A 23 5.74 7.42 29.71
N ILE A 24 5.62 6.12 29.96
CA ILE A 24 5.99 5.07 28.99
C ILE A 24 5.14 5.16 27.72
N ILE A 25 3.83 5.39 27.84
CA ILE A 25 2.92 5.54 26.69
C ILE A 25 3.35 6.73 25.82
N HIS A 26 3.54 7.90 26.44
CA HIS A 26 3.96 9.10 25.69
C HIS A 26 5.37 8.96 25.10
N LEU A 27 6.30 8.30 25.78
CA LEU A 27 7.62 8.04 25.25
C LEU A 27 7.54 7.16 23.99
N GLY A 28 6.66 6.16 23.98
CA GLY A 28 6.39 5.32 22.81
C GLY A 28 5.84 6.11 21.60
N GLU A 29 4.90 7.02 21.83
CA GLU A 29 4.35 7.90 20.79
C GLU A 29 5.41 8.82 20.20
N VAL A 30 6.22 9.48 21.05
CA VAL A 30 7.27 10.42 20.62
C VAL A 30 8.36 9.69 19.83
N ILE A 31 8.84 8.54 20.32
CA ILE A 31 9.83 7.73 19.61
C ILE A 31 9.25 7.26 18.27
N GLY A 32 8.00 6.78 18.25
CA GLY A 32 7.31 6.34 17.05
C GLY A 32 7.19 7.45 16.00
N ALA A 33 6.78 8.65 16.40
CA ALA A 33 6.70 9.82 15.53
C ALA A 33 8.08 10.24 15.00
N HIS A 34 9.12 10.20 15.83
CA HIS A 34 10.49 10.51 15.41
C HIS A 34 11.01 9.50 14.38
N TYR A 35 10.78 8.20 14.60
CA TYR A 35 11.12 7.15 13.62
C TYR A 35 10.35 7.34 12.31
N TYR A 36 9.05 7.62 12.38
CA TYR A 36 8.24 7.90 11.19
C TYR A 36 8.81 9.08 10.39
N GLN A 37 9.17 10.18 11.06
CA GLN A 37 9.79 11.35 10.42
C GLN A 37 11.15 11.04 9.79
N ILE A 38 11.99 10.23 10.45
CA ILE A 38 13.27 9.77 9.87
C ILE A 38 13.01 8.93 8.61
N GLU A 39 12.02 8.05 8.64
CA GLU A 39 11.67 7.21 7.50
C GLU A 39 11.25 8.09 6.31
N ILE A 40 10.32 9.04 6.52
CA ILE A 40 9.91 10.02 5.48
C ILE A 40 11.10 10.83 4.93
N ARG A 41 12.03 11.28 5.78
CA ARG A 41 13.23 11.99 5.32
C ARG A 41 14.14 11.10 4.46
N ASN A 42 14.26 9.82 4.79
CA ASN A 42 15.06 8.88 4.00
C ASN A 42 14.43 8.62 2.62
N ILE A 43 13.09 8.62 2.55
CA ILE A 43 12.33 8.58 1.29
C ILE A 43 12.70 9.77 0.40
N ASP A 44 12.68 11.00 0.95
CA ASP A 44 13.00 12.22 0.21
C ASP A 44 14.45 12.26 -0.27
N LYS A 45 15.39 11.82 0.57
CA LYS A 45 16.81 11.72 0.21
C LYS A 45 17.03 10.73 -0.94
N ASN A 46 16.35 9.59 -0.92
CA ASN A 46 16.45 8.58 -1.98
C ASN A 46 15.80 9.05 -3.28
N LYS A 47 14.68 9.76 -3.24
CA LYS A 47 14.08 10.41 -4.44
C LYS A 47 15.06 11.40 -5.10
N LYS A 48 15.77 12.22 -4.30
CA LYS A 48 16.81 13.14 -4.83
C LYS A 48 17.98 12.38 -5.45
N LYS A 49 18.46 11.29 -4.84
CA LYS A 49 19.56 10.48 -5.42
C LYS A 49 19.15 9.78 -6.72
N ALA A 50 17.91 9.29 -6.81
CA ALA A 50 17.37 8.66 -8.02
C ALA A 50 17.21 9.67 -9.18
N SER A 51 16.78 10.91 -8.91
CA SER A 51 16.68 11.96 -9.93
C SER A 51 18.05 12.41 -10.46
N PHE A 52 19.07 12.48 -9.60
CA PHE A 52 20.45 12.75 -10.03
C PHE A 52 21.03 11.65 -10.93
N LYS A 53 20.80 10.37 -10.63
CA LYS A 53 21.21 9.26 -11.51
C LYS A 53 20.49 9.26 -12.87
N LYS A 54 19.19 9.59 -12.89
CA LYS A 54 18.39 9.63 -14.13
C LYS A 54 18.81 10.78 -15.07
N THR A 55 19.28 11.90 -14.51
CA THR A 55 19.82 13.02 -15.28
C THR A 55 21.16 12.67 -15.93
N LYS A 56 22.00 11.88 -15.24
CA LYS A 56 23.29 11.40 -15.79
C LYS A 56 23.11 10.39 -16.92
N LYS A 57 22.08 9.52 -16.86
CA LYS A 57 21.78 8.53 -17.91
C LYS A 57 21.15 9.17 -19.17
N LYS A 58 20.35 10.23 -19.00
CA LYS A 58 19.78 11.02 -20.13
C LYS A 58 20.81 11.89 -20.87
N ALA A 59 21.92 12.24 -20.22
CA ALA A 59 23.03 12.91 -20.89
C ALA A 59 23.84 11.96 -21.80
N ILE A 60 23.85 10.66 -21.47
CA ILE A 60 24.59 9.63 -22.24
C ILE A 60 23.74 9.07 -23.39
N SER A 61 22.41 9.00 -23.25
CA SER A 61 21.54 8.46 -24.32
C SER A 61 21.19 9.44 -25.44
N LYS A 62 21.54 10.73 -25.31
CA LYS A 62 21.27 11.75 -26.35
C LYS A 62 22.25 11.73 -27.53
N ILE A 63 23.22 10.80 -27.54
CA ILE A 63 24.24 10.69 -28.59
C ILE A 63 23.94 9.53 -29.58
N SER A 64 22.97 8.65 -29.31
CA SER A 64 22.84 7.37 -30.03
C SER A 64 21.46 7.06 -30.62
N GLU A 65 20.61 8.05 -30.88
CA GLU A 65 19.27 7.77 -31.41
C GLU A 65 18.83 8.89 -32.37
N ASN A 66 19.37 8.83 -33.58
CA ASN A 66 18.93 9.68 -34.69
C ASN A 66 19.11 8.94 -36.03
N GLU A 67 18.40 7.82 -36.18
CA GLU A 67 18.20 7.05 -37.43
C GLU A 67 17.21 5.93 -37.07
N THR A 68 15.92 5.93 -37.42
CA THR A 68 15.37 5.74 -38.77
C THR A 68 13.82 5.79 -38.74
N LEU A 69 13.23 6.49 -39.73
CA LEU A 69 12.05 6.19 -40.59
C LEU A 69 10.79 5.52 -39.97
N LYS A 70 9.61 6.16 -39.89
CA LYS A 70 8.58 6.49 -40.93
C LYS A 70 7.95 5.30 -41.68
N ALA A 71 6.64 5.11 -41.48
CA ALA A 71 5.57 4.67 -42.43
C ALA A 71 4.42 3.99 -41.65
N ASP A 72 3.17 3.87 -42.10
CA ASP A 72 2.22 4.75 -42.78
C ASP A 72 0.82 4.11 -42.50
N THR A 73 -0.24 4.94 -42.57
CA THR A 73 -1.70 4.65 -42.78
C THR A 73 -2.30 3.23 -42.69
N VAL A 74 -3.54 3.11 -42.17
CA VAL A 74 -4.77 2.81 -42.96
C VAL A 74 -6.04 2.80 -42.06
N LEU A 75 -7.07 3.48 -42.58
CA LEU A 75 -8.48 3.57 -42.18
C LEU A 75 -9.29 2.30 -42.52
N VAL A 76 -10.22 1.89 -41.65
CA VAL A 76 -11.44 1.12 -42.05
C VAL A 76 -12.62 1.48 -41.12
N SER A 77 -13.70 1.98 -41.73
CA SER A 77 -15.07 2.15 -41.22
C SER A 77 -15.78 0.76 -41.18
N THR A 78 -16.88 0.46 -40.48
CA THR A 78 -18.26 0.91 -40.73
C THR A 78 -19.25 0.21 -39.77
N GLU A 79 -20.40 0.87 -39.51
CA GLU A 79 -21.78 0.38 -39.18
C GLU A 79 -22.06 -0.38 -37.87
N GLU A 80 -22.91 0.13 -36.95
CA GLU A 80 -24.41 0.12 -36.92
C GLU A 80 -24.99 -1.32 -36.77
N LEU A 81 -26.02 -1.69 -36.02
CA LEU A 81 -27.14 -1.07 -35.30
C LEU A 81 -27.74 -2.20 -34.41
N SER A 82 -28.35 -1.91 -33.25
CA SER A 82 -29.72 -2.37 -32.92
C SER A 82 -30.11 -2.14 -31.46
N THR A 83 -31.32 -1.62 -31.38
CA THR A 83 -32.17 -1.29 -30.24
C THR A 83 -32.57 -2.50 -29.39
N SER A 84 -32.69 -2.31 -28.07
CA SER A 84 -33.93 -2.72 -27.41
C SER A 84 -34.20 -1.85 -26.17
N LYS A 85 -35.36 -1.19 -26.21
CA LYS A 85 -36.01 -0.51 -25.09
C LYS A 85 -36.76 -1.59 -24.32
N ASP A 86 -36.39 -1.85 -23.08
CA ASP A 86 -37.27 -2.53 -22.14
C ASP A 86 -37.19 -1.89 -20.75
N SER A 87 -38.36 -1.40 -20.33
CA SER A 87 -38.87 -1.17 -18.98
C SER A 87 -37.86 -0.99 -17.82
N ILE A 88 -37.67 0.27 -17.44
CA ILE A 88 -37.08 0.66 -16.15
C ILE A 88 -38.06 0.28 -15.03
N LYS A 89 -37.86 -0.89 -14.42
CA LYS A 89 -38.10 -1.07 -12.99
C LYS A 89 -36.85 -0.56 -12.28
N MET A 90 -37.03 0.43 -11.43
CA MET A 90 -35.98 1.04 -10.61
C MET A 90 -35.61 0.06 -9.48
N GLU A 91 -34.91 -1.00 -9.85
CA GLU A 91 -34.19 -1.88 -8.95
C GLU A 91 -32.80 -1.25 -8.78
N ALA A 92 -32.38 -1.03 -7.53
CA ALA A 92 -31.10 -0.37 -7.23
C ALA A 92 -29.99 -1.08 -8.01
N ALA A 93 -29.45 -0.41 -9.04
CA ALA A 93 -28.46 -1.01 -9.93
C ALA A 93 -27.28 -1.50 -9.10
N THR A 94 -27.12 -2.82 -9.03
CA THR A 94 -25.96 -3.44 -8.42
C THR A 94 -24.76 -3.12 -9.29
N VAL A 95 -24.00 -2.08 -8.90
CA VAL A 95 -22.76 -1.69 -9.57
C VAL A 95 -21.88 -2.94 -9.71
N SER A 96 -21.36 -3.24 -10.91
CA SER A 96 -20.43 -4.36 -11.10
C SER A 96 -19.14 -4.14 -10.29
N ASP A 97 -18.46 -5.20 -9.85
CA ASP A 97 -17.18 -5.08 -9.13
C ASP A 97 -16.12 -4.33 -9.95
N SER A 98 -16.15 -4.49 -11.28
CA SER A 98 -15.29 -3.74 -12.21
C SER A 98 -15.54 -2.24 -12.16
N ASP A 99 -16.81 -1.86 -12.08
CA ASP A 99 -17.23 -0.46 -12.12
C ASP A 99 -16.94 0.21 -10.78
N PHE A 100 -17.13 -0.51 -9.68
CA PHE A 100 -16.71 -0.08 -8.35
C PHE A 100 -15.22 0.26 -8.32
N ILE A 101 -14.36 -0.65 -8.79
CA ILE A 101 -12.92 -0.43 -8.82
C ILE A 101 -12.54 0.69 -9.79
N SER A 102 -13.19 0.78 -10.95
CA SER A 102 -12.93 1.83 -11.94
C SER A 102 -13.27 3.22 -11.37
N ASN A 103 -14.39 3.34 -10.66
CA ASN A 103 -14.76 4.57 -9.96
C ASN A 103 -13.74 4.92 -8.87
N LEU A 104 -13.31 3.94 -8.08
CA LEU A 104 -12.30 4.14 -7.03
C LEU A 104 -10.96 4.64 -7.61
N ILE A 105 -10.53 4.07 -8.74
CA ILE A 105 -9.32 4.51 -9.47
C ILE A 105 -9.51 5.93 -10.04
N GLY A 106 -10.70 6.25 -10.54
CA GLY A 106 -11.04 7.59 -11.03
C GLY A 106 -10.95 8.66 -9.92
N GLU A 107 -11.56 8.40 -8.78
CA GLU A 107 -11.50 9.25 -7.59
C GLU A 107 -10.07 9.38 -7.04
N TYR A 108 -9.32 8.27 -7.06
CA TYR A 108 -7.92 8.28 -6.67
C TYR A 108 -7.09 9.23 -7.54
N HIS A 109 -7.24 9.13 -8.85
CA HIS A 109 -6.51 9.97 -9.79
C HIS A 109 -6.91 11.44 -9.66
N SER A 110 -8.18 11.76 -9.42
CA SER A 110 -8.60 13.16 -9.25
C SER A 110 -7.98 13.78 -7.98
N LYS A 111 -7.85 12.99 -6.91
CA LYS A 111 -7.32 13.46 -5.62
C LYS A 111 -5.80 13.64 -5.60
N TRP A 112 -5.05 12.72 -6.22
CA TRP A 112 -3.60 12.63 -6.00
C TRP A 112 -2.75 13.06 -7.20
N LYS A 113 -3.37 13.36 -8.33
CA LYS A 113 -2.67 13.88 -9.50
C LYS A 113 -2.32 15.34 -9.29
N ASN A 114 -1.03 15.66 -9.32
CA ASN A 114 -0.56 17.04 -9.22
C ASN A 114 -0.69 17.80 -10.56
N SER A 115 -0.34 19.09 -10.56
CA SER A 115 -0.38 19.97 -11.73
C SER A 115 0.45 19.50 -12.93
N LYS A 116 1.42 18.60 -12.71
CA LYS A 116 2.24 17.98 -13.77
C LYS A 116 1.72 16.60 -14.19
N GLY A 117 0.51 16.24 -13.76
CA GLY A 117 -0.11 14.96 -14.05
C GLY A 117 0.52 13.76 -13.33
N ARG A 118 1.43 13.99 -12.37
CA ARG A 118 2.12 12.91 -11.65
C ARG A 118 1.42 12.62 -10.35
N ILE A 119 1.40 11.34 -9.99
CA ILE A 119 0.86 10.87 -8.71
C ILE A 119 2.04 10.66 -7.76
N SER A 120 1.94 11.16 -6.53
CA SER A 120 2.95 10.92 -5.50
C SER A 120 2.27 10.80 -4.15
N ARG A 121 2.38 9.63 -3.52
CA ARG A 121 1.89 9.31 -2.19
C ARG A 121 3.07 9.09 -1.26
N THR A 122 3.08 9.81 -0.14
CA THR A 122 4.05 9.64 0.95
C THR A 122 3.39 9.46 2.31
N ASP A 123 2.06 9.57 2.34
CA ASP A 123 1.21 9.35 3.51
C ASP A 123 1.06 7.87 3.84
N VAL A 124 1.14 6.99 2.84
CA VAL A 124 1.17 5.53 3.01
C VAL A 124 2.56 5.01 2.68
N VAL A 125 3.15 4.26 3.62
CA VAL A 125 4.44 3.58 3.42
C VAL A 125 4.18 2.14 3.03
N ILE A 126 4.55 1.76 1.80
CA ILE A 126 4.56 0.35 1.39
C ILE A 126 5.90 -0.25 1.81
N ARG A 127 5.89 -1.21 2.72
CA ARG A 127 7.06 -2.04 3.01
C ARG A 127 6.94 -3.34 2.23
N TYR A 128 7.94 -3.62 1.40
CA TYR A 128 7.94 -4.82 0.57
C TYR A 128 9.11 -5.72 0.97
N TYR A 129 8.80 -6.93 1.46
CA TYR A 129 9.80 -7.97 1.69
C TYR A 129 10.11 -8.66 0.36
N LYS A 130 11.18 -8.21 -0.29
CA LYS A 130 11.46 -8.52 -1.70
C LYS A 130 11.59 -10.02 -1.92
N LYS A 131 10.86 -10.55 -2.89
CA LYS A 131 10.93 -11.94 -3.36
C LYS A 131 11.40 -11.98 -4.80
N ASN A 132 12.29 -12.91 -5.12
CA ASN A 132 12.73 -13.11 -6.50
C ASN A 132 11.55 -13.57 -7.38
N LYS A 133 10.64 -14.38 -6.82
CA LYS A 133 9.48 -14.89 -7.55
C LYS A 133 8.50 -13.81 -7.94
N ASP A 134 8.40 -12.69 -7.23
CA ASP A 134 7.46 -11.61 -7.56
C ASP A 134 7.85 -10.81 -8.80
N GLU A 135 9.12 -10.89 -9.23
CA GLU A 135 9.68 -10.08 -10.31
C GLU A 135 9.39 -8.57 -10.10
N ASP A 136 8.82 -7.90 -11.10
CA ASP A 136 8.45 -6.48 -11.05
C ASP A 136 7.00 -6.22 -10.62
N ARG A 137 6.23 -7.27 -10.30
CA ARG A 137 4.77 -7.18 -10.10
C ARG A 137 4.40 -6.23 -8.97
N VAL A 138 5.10 -6.29 -7.83
CA VAL A 138 4.87 -5.40 -6.68
C VAL A 138 5.28 -3.95 -6.98
N TYR A 139 6.29 -3.74 -7.83
CA TYR A 139 6.77 -2.39 -8.15
C TYR A 139 5.78 -1.58 -8.98
N LYS A 140 4.75 -2.20 -9.55
CA LYS A 140 3.67 -1.54 -10.29
C LYS A 140 2.82 -0.61 -9.43
N LEU A 141 2.88 -0.77 -8.10
CA LEU A 141 2.30 0.21 -7.16
C LEU A 141 2.94 1.61 -7.28
N ARG A 142 4.14 1.73 -7.86
CA ARG A 142 4.76 3.02 -8.19
C ARG A 142 3.98 3.80 -9.25
N ASP A 143 3.21 3.13 -10.11
CA ASP A 143 2.37 3.78 -11.12
C ASP A 143 1.18 4.49 -10.47
N LEU A 144 0.71 3.97 -9.33
CA LEU A 144 -0.21 4.67 -8.44
C LEU A 144 0.48 5.73 -7.58
N GLY A 145 1.80 5.93 -7.72
CA GLY A 145 2.55 6.94 -6.98
C GLY A 145 2.94 6.55 -5.55
N PHE A 146 2.69 5.30 -5.13
CA PHE A 146 3.12 4.82 -3.82
C PHE A 146 4.65 4.72 -3.74
N TYR A 147 5.19 5.11 -2.59
CA TYR A 147 6.57 4.83 -2.27
C TYR A 147 6.71 3.40 -1.72
N ILE A 148 7.68 2.66 -2.25
CA ILE A 148 7.99 1.29 -1.84
C ILE A 148 9.33 1.28 -1.11
N HIS A 149 9.31 0.93 0.17
CA HIS A 149 10.46 0.63 1.00
C HIS A 149 10.76 -0.87 0.90
N GLU A 150 11.74 -1.21 0.08
CA GLU A 150 12.24 -2.60 -0.03
C GLU A 150 12.99 -3.02 1.24
N ARG A 151 12.69 -4.22 1.72
CA ARG A 151 13.42 -4.94 2.76
C ARG A 151 13.83 -6.30 2.20
N PRO A 152 14.99 -6.83 2.59
CA PRO A 152 15.30 -8.23 2.30
C PRO A 152 14.21 -9.11 2.93
N ALA A 153 13.81 -10.15 2.22
CA ALA A 153 13.09 -11.25 2.82
C ALA A 153 14.01 -12.02 3.77
N GLU A 154 13.42 -12.71 4.75
CA GLU A 154 14.15 -13.71 5.52
C GLU A 154 14.36 -14.95 4.64
N ASP A 155 15.51 -15.61 4.80
CA ASP A 155 15.97 -16.70 3.94
C ASP A 155 14.92 -17.82 3.81
N ASP A 156 14.22 -18.15 4.90
CA ASP A 156 13.17 -19.18 4.95
C ASP A 156 11.97 -18.89 4.04
N PHE A 157 11.82 -17.64 3.59
CA PHE A 157 10.70 -17.21 2.76
C PHE A 157 11.12 -16.87 1.32
N ASP A 158 12.39 -16.96 0.94
CA ASP A 158 12.86 -16.55 -0.40
C ASP A 158 12.28 -17.39 -1.54
N ASP A 159 11.94 -18.65 -1.22
CA ASP A 159 11.30 -19.58 -2.14
C ASP A 159 9.80 -19.36 -2.31
N TYR A 160 9.20 -18.38 -1.63
CA TYR A 160 7.77 -18.10 -1.75
C TYR A 160 7.52 -16.81 -2.53
N GLU A 161 6.40 -16.77 -3.26
CA GLU A 161 5.85 -15.53 -3.80
C GLU A 161 5.14 -14.74 -2.68
N SER A 162 4.99 -13.44 -2.89
CA SER A 162 4.13 -12.63 -2.03
C SER A 162 2.68 -13.07 -2.21
N ASN A 163 2.01 -13.36 -1.09
CA ASN A 163 0.62 -13.80 -1.06
C ASN A 163 -0.21 -13.07 0.01
N ALA A 164 0.39 -12.14 0.75
CA ALA A 164 -0.28 -11.48 1.87
C ALA A 164 -0.02 -9.97 1.91
N ILE A 165 -1.02 -9.25 2.38
CA ILE A 165 -0.91 -7.86 2.81
C ILE A 165 -1.24 -7.77 4.29
N PHE A 166 -0.31 -7.20 5.05
CA PHE A 166 -0.55 -6.79 6.42
C PHE A 166 -0.66 -5.27 6.49
N TYR A 167 -1.77 -4.73 6.96
CA TYR A 167 -2.01 -3.28 6.95
C TYR A 167 -2.18 -2.73 8.36
N GLY A 168 -1.75 -1.49 8.57
CA GLY A 168 -2.00 -0.76 9.81
C GLY A 168 -3.43 -0.23 9.93
N ASP A 169 -3.87 0.04 11.15
CA ASP A 169 -5.22 0.53 11.48
C ASP A 169 -5.56 1.91 10.89
N SER A 170 -4.55 2.71 10.57
CA SER A 170 -4.69 4.06 10.04
C SER A 170 -4.62 4.10 8.50
N ILE A 171 -4.53 2.93 7.85
CA ILE A 171 -4.63 2.81 6.40
C ILE A 171 -6.10 2.94 5.98
N LYS A 172 -6.36 3.87 5.07
CA LYS A 172 -7.68 4.06 4.48
C LYS A 172 -8.06 2.82 3.68
N ARG A 173 -9.33 2.41 3.78
CA ARG A 173 -9.85 1.25 3.07
C ARG A 173 -9.63 1.42 1.57
N GLU A 174 -9.83 2.64 1.05
CA GLU A 174 -9.65 3.05 -0.35
C GLU A 174 -8.28 2.61 -0.86
N ASP A 175 -7.24 2.99 -0.10
CA ASP A 175 -5.86 2.73 -0.45
C ASP A 175 -5.56 1.23 -0.38
N LEU A 176 -6.08 0.53 0.63
CA LEU A 176 -5.89 -0.90 0.80
C LEU A 176 -6.47 -1.69 -0.37
N ILE A 177 -7.69 -1.38 -0.82
CA ILE A 177 -8.31 -2.05 -1.96
C ILE A 177 -7.59 -1.71 -3.26
N LEU A 178 -7.17 -0.46 -3.46
CA LEU A 178 -6.39 -0.07 -4.63
C LEU A 178 -5.06 -0.83 -4.71
N ILE A 179 -4.36 -0.96 -3.58
CA ILE A 179 -3.11 -1.72 -3.51
C ILE A 179 -3.36 -3.19 -3.82
N ALA A 180 -4.32 -3.81 -3.14
CA ALA A 180 -4.65 -5.23 -3.34
C ALA A 180 -5.08 -5.51 -4.79
N HIS A 181 -5.94 -4.66 -5.35
CA HIS A 181 -6.38 -4.75 -6.74
C HIS A 181 -5.20 -4.66 -7.71
N ASN A 182 -4.33 -3.66 -7.55
CA ASN A 182 -3.17 -3.47 -8.43
C ASN A 182 -2.24 -4.69 -8.39
N LEU A 183 -2.01 -5.28 -7.22
CA LEU A 183 -1.18 -6.48 -7.08
C LEU A 183 -1.81 -7.68 -7.80
N ILE A 184 -3.11 -7.92 -7.61
CA ILE A 184 -3.84 -9.01 -8.28
C ILE A 184 -3.82 -8.82 -9.81
N GLN A 185 -4.08 -7.61 -10.28
CA GLN A 185 -4.07 -7.28 -11.72
C GLN A 185 -2.68 -7.51 -12.35
N ASN A 186 -1.61 -7.31 -11.57
CA ASN A 186 -0.24 -7.57 -11.99
C ASN A 186 0.21 -9.02 -11.70
N GLY A 187 -0.71 -9.91 -11.37
CA GLY A 187 -0.45 -11.35 -11.27
C GLY A 187 0.11 -11.82 -9.93
N VAL A 188 0.07 -11.00 -8.88
CA VAL A 188 0.37 -11.46 -7.51
C VAL A 188 -0.82 -12.26 -6.99
N LYS A 189 -0.59 -13.52 -6.57
CA LYS A 189 -1.64 -14.40 -6.05
C LYS A 189 -1.94 -14.09 -4.59
N LEU A 190 -2.49 -12.91 -4.35
CA LEU A 190 -2.83 -12.44 -3.02
C LEU A 190 -3.90 -13.36 -2.41
N GLN A 191 -3.66 -13.94 -1.24
CA GLN A 191 -4.54 -14.85 -0.52
C GLN A 191 -5.11 -14.19 0.74
N SER A 192 -4.32 -13.39 1.45
CA SER A 192 -4.74 -12.79 2.72
C SER A 192 -4.60 -11.25 2.75
N LEU A 193 -5.51 -10.64 3.52
CA LEU A 193 -5.57 -9.21 3.78
C LEU A 193 -5.87 -9.03 5.28
N THR A 194 -4.84 -8.79 6.07
CA THR A 194 -4.88 -8.95 7.52
C THR A 194 -4.42 -7.68 8.25
N LEU A 195 -5.13 -7.29 9.31
CA LEU A 195 -4.71 -6.17 10.15
C LEU A 195 -3.42 -6.56 10.90
N SER A 196 -2.42 -5.70 10.84
CA SER A 196 -1.16 -5.88 11.58
C SER A 196 -1.42 -5.76 13.07
N LYS A 197 -1.16 -6.83 13.83
CA LYS A 197 -1.39 -6.89 15.29
C LYS A 197 -0.35 -6.10 16.11
N PHE A 198 0.64 -5.47 15.47
CA PHE A 198 1.77 -4.86 16.16
C PHE A 198 1.63 -3.35 16.30
N HIS A 199 1.53 -2.87 17.55
CA HIS A 199 1.30 -1.47 17.93
C HIS A 199 2.49 -0.51 17.79
N ALA A 200 3.50 -0.83 16.97
CA ALA A 200 4.54 0.16 16.70
C ALA A 200 3.90 1.33 15.93
N ALA A 201 3.97 2.56 16.44
CA ALA A 201 3.20 3.69 15.91
C ALA A 201 3.41 3.93 14.39
N TRP A 202 4.58 3.61 13.84
CA TRP A 202 4.81 3.72 12.41
C TRP A 202 4.08 2.65 11.58
N LYS A 203 3.78 1.47 12.16
CA LYS A 203 3.08 0.37 11.47
C LYS A 203 1.62 0.72 11.17
N ALA A 204 1.00 1.56 12.00
CA ALA A 204 -0.36 2.08 11.83
C ALA A 204 -0.58 2.71 10.44
N HIS A 205 0.43 3.38 9.89
CA HIS A 205 0.39 4.05 8.58
C HIS A 205 1.13 3.29 7.47
N SER A 206 1.36 1.99 7.66
CA SER A 206 2.11 1.17 6.71
C SER A 206 1.29 0.01 6.16
N VAL A 207 1.66 -0.41 4.96
CA VAL A 207 1.19 -1.64 4.34
C VAL A 207 2.42 -2.50 4.08
N GLU A 208 2.45 -3.68 4.68
CA GLU A 208 3.50 -4.67 4.49
C GLU A 208 3.04 -5.71 3.45
N ILE A 209 3.87 -5.98 2.45
CA ILE A 209 3.63 -6.96 1.39
C ILE A 209 4.70 -8.05 1.51
N GLY A 210 4.28 -9.30 1.60
CA GLY A 210 5.17 -10.44 1.69
C GLY A 210 4.44 -11.77 1.69
N THR A 211 5.02 -12.76 2.36
CA THR A 211 4.51 -14.13 2.43
C THR A 211 3.88 -14.40 3.80
N ASP A 212 2.68 -14.96 3.80
CA ASP A 212 2.04 -15.61 4.94
C ASP A 212 1.97 -17.12 4.67
N THR A 213 2.79 -17.88 5.39
CA THR A 213 2.84 -19.33 5.23
C THR A 213 1.60 -20.04 5.73
N THR A 214 0.79 -19.40 6.58
CA THR A 214 -0.46 -19.98 7.10
C THR A 214 -1.59 -19.92 6.08
N ALA A 215 -1.51 -18.98 5.12
CA ALA A 215 -2.46 -18.84 4.02
C ALA A 215 -2.08 -19.65 2.76
N LEU A 216 -0.98 -20.41 2.81
CA LEU A 216 -0.56 -21.24 1.67
C LEU A 216 -1.61 -22.30 1.36
N GLY A 217 -2.07 -22.32 0.11
CA GLY A 217 -3.14 -23.21 -0.36
C GLY A 217 -4.54 -22.61 -0.29
N GLU A 218 -4.71 -21.44 0.31
CA GLU A 218 -5.98 -20.71 0.22
C GLU A 218 -6.24 -20.22 -1.22
N LYS A 219 -7.51 -20.02 -1.56
CA LYS A 219 -7.86 -19.46 -2.87
C LYS A 219 -7.42 -18.00 -2.94
N PRO A 220 -6.76 -17.56 -4.03
CA PRO A 220 -6.45 -16.16 -4.22
C PRO A 220 -7.71 -15.27 -4.15
N LEU A 221 -7.55 -14.09 -3.58
CA LEU A 221 -8.56 -13.05 -3.50
C LEU A 221 -8.97 -12.61 -4.91
N THR A 222 -10.27 -12.35 -5.07
CA THR A 222 -10.88 -11.84 -6.29
C THR A 222 -11.45 -10.44 -6.05
N LEU A 223 -11.87 -9.75 -7.12
CA LEU A 223 -12.54 -8.45 -7.01
C LEU A 223 -13.78 -8.50 -6.11
N ALA A 224 -14.60 -9.54 -6.26
CA ALA A 224 -15.78 -9.77 -5.42
C ALA A 224 -15.39 -9.90 -3.94
N THR A 225 -14.33 -10.65 -3.64
CA THR A 225 -13.84 -10.81 -2.26
C THR A 225 -13.30 -9.49 -1.70
N LEU A 226 -12.61 -8.69 -2.52
CA LEU A 226 -12.13 -7.36 -2.13
C LEU A 226 -13.28 -6.40 -1.81
N ARG A 227 -14.31 -6.35 -2.65
CA ARG A 227 -15.51 -5.53 -2.40
C ARG A 227 -16.25 -5.99 -1.15
N LYS A 228 -16.45 -7.29 -0.97
CA LYS A 228 -17.09 -7.81 0.25
C LYS A 228 -16.29 -7.43 1.50
N LYS A 229 -14.96 -7.53 1.44
CA LYS A 229 -14.08 -7.09 2.53
C LYS A 229 -14.24 -5.60 2.81
N TRP A 230 -14.28 -4.76 1.77
CA TRP A 230 -14.54 -3.33 1.90
C TRP A 230 -15.80 -3.00 2.69
N GLU A 231 -16.91 -3.63 2.32
CA GLU A 231 -18.23 -3.42 2.93
C GLU A 231 -18.27 -3.88 4.39
N SER A 232 -17.41 -4.84 4.77
CA SER A 232 -17.34 -5.40 6.13
C SER A 232 -16.34 -4.71 7.07
N MET A 233 -15.43 -3.90 6.54
CA MET A 233 -14.45 -3.16 7.34
C MET A 233 -15.12 -2.02 8.09
#